data_AF-A0A4R4K5R9-F1
#
_entry.id   AF-A0A4R4K5R9-F1
#
_cell.length_a   1.000
_cell.length_b   1.000
_cell.length_c   1.000
_cell.angle_alpha   90.00
_cell.angle_beta   90.00
_cell.angle_gamma   90.00
#
_symmetry.space_group_name_H-M   'P 1'
#
loop_
_entity.id
_entity.type
_entity.pdbx_description
1 polymer ?
#
loop_
_entity_poly.entity_id
_entity_poly.type
_entity_poly.pdbx_seq_one_letter_code
_entity_poly.pdbx_strand_id
1 'polypeptide(L)'
;MRFFFKTVVVLSLFISFYSPATTAQSTVQPVADRPNILWIVSEDNSPLLGCYGDTFATTPNIDRLAARGVRYLNAFATAPVCAPSRNTLITGMYPPSLGTENMRSTYPTPDFVTFYPQYLKDAGYYVTNNVKKDYNTPDQPTVWHESSNTASYKNRKSGQPFFAIFNTTLSHESSIHNSIPNEKLRHNPAQVPLPPYHPDTPEMRHDWAQYYDKVEDMDTFVGKVLDELEKSGEAENTIVFYFSDHGGVLGRSKRFMYESGLHIPMVVHFPKRYAHLAPGLAGSTTDQIVTFVDFAPTLLSLAGVPIPKHMQGTAFLGTQKGPERSYAHAFRGRMDERTDLVRSVRDKKYRYIRNYMPHKIYGQYLEYLWKAPSMGSWEAAYKAGTLNAVQKKFWETKPVEELFDVDADPHNINNLAQNPEYAAVLKRMRQANHDYLIESNDVGFIPEARVEEIAQTMPLFAYAKSGKYNVKKVVEMAELASTGDVKNIKVLRERMSDVDPIIRYWAVTGCTILGDRAKSLKSSLVNLLADPEISVRIAAAEALGRLGEKENAVDVLIEALKKGNQMARVQALNILDEFGDEARKAYPAVKEVIVGEKVDGSYDIRAAERIIAKANER
;
A
#
# COMPACT_ATOMS: atom_id res chain seq x y z
N MET A 1 30.27 85.05 9.69
CA MET A 1 29.16 84.23 10.20
C MET A 1 29.62 82.77 10.27
N ARG A 2 30.15 82.33 11.42
CA ARG A 2 30.62 80.95 11.61
C ARG A 2 30.31 80.55 13.06
N PHE A 3 29.43 79.56 13.19
CA PHE A 3 28.96 79.01 14.46
C PHE A 3 30.04 78.08 15.05
N PHE A 4 30.26 78.21 16.35
CA PHE A 4 31.11 77.36 17.16
C PHE A 4 30.40 76.05 17.53
N PHE A 5 31.06 74.92 17.33
CA PHE A 5 30.76 73.67 18.06
C PHE A 5 32.02 73.25 18.82
N LYS A 6 31.91 73.13 20.15
CA LYS A 6 32.92 72.51 21.01
C LYS A 6 32.40 71.13 21.42
N THR A 7 33.21 70.12 21.13
CA THR A 7 33.05 68.71 21.48
C THR A 7 33.24 68.50 22.98
N VAL A 8 32.32 67.78 23.62
CA VAL A 8 32.51 67.17 24.95
C VAL A 8 32.27 65.66 24.80
N VAL A 9 33.25 64.88 25.22
CA VAL A 9 33.21 63.42 25.29
C VAL A 9 32.40 63.00 26.52
N VAL A 10 31.39 62.15 26.33
CA VAL A 10 30.66 61.48 27.42
C VAL A 10 30.88 59.97 27.29
N LEU A 11 31.45 59.39 28.34
CA LEU A 11 31.62 57.95 28.55
C LEU A 11 30.24 57.36 28.92
N SER A 12 29.70 56.44 28.13
CA SER A 12 28.46 55.74 28.45
C SER A 12 28.75 54.31 28.92
N LEU A 13 28.45 54.02 30.19
CA LEU A 13 28.36 52.66 30.72
C LEU A 13 27.18 51.93 30.06
N PHE A 14 27.44 50.82 29.37
CA PHE A 14 26.43 49.87 28.95
C PHE A 14 26.07 48.94 30.12
N ILE A 15 24.87 49.11 30.67
CA ILE A 15 24.24 48.14 31.57
C ILE A 15 23.49 47.14 30.70
N SER A 16 24.00 45.91 30.62
CA SER A 16 23.31 44.78 29.98
C SER A 16 22.08 44.38 30.80
N PHE A 17 20.88 44.66 30.28
CA PHE A 17 19.66 44.02 30.76
C PHE A 17 19.56 42.61 30.20
N TYR A 18 19.78 41.61 31.04
CA TYR A 18 19.41 40.22 30.77
C TYR A 18 17.88 40.12 30.78
N SER A 19 17.26 39.99 29.60
CA SER A 19 15.89 39.48 29.49
C SER A 19 15.95 37.95 29.63
N PRO A 20 15.29 37.33 30.62
CA PRO A 20 15.15 35.89 30.62
C PRO A 20 14.27 35.51 29.43
N ALA A 21 14.82 34.70 28.52
CA ALA A 21 14.06 34.08 27.46
C ALA A 21 12.95 33.23 28.10
N THR A 22 11.70 33.65 27.93
CA THR A 22 10.53 32.88 28.33
C THR A 22 10.52 31.60 27.51
N THR A 23 11.01 30.52 28.11
CA THR A 23 10.78 29.16 27.61
C THR A 23 9.27 28.96 27.60
N ALA A 24 8.68 28.84 26.42
CA ALA A 24 7.31 28.36 26.27
C ALA A 24 7.26 26.94 26.84
N GLN A 25 6.85 26.82 28.10
CA GLN A 25 6.47 25.55 28.69
C GLN A 25 5.30 25.02 27.87
N SER A 26 5.49 23.90 27.17
CA SER A 26 4.38 23.15 26.59
C SER A 26 3.48 22.73 27.75
N THR A 27 2.34 23.39 27.92
CA THR A 27 1.34 22.98 28.90
C THR A 27 0.77 21.64 28.44
N VAL A 28 1.27 20.55 29.03
CA VAL A 28 0.67 19.23 28.88
C VAL A 28 -0.77 19.35 29.37
N GLN A 29 -1.75 19.13 28.48
CA GLN A 29 -3.16 19.21 28.86
C GLN A 29 -3.44 18.29 30.07
N PRO A 30 -4.20 18.75 31.07
CA PRO A 30 -4.63 17.91 32.17
C PRO A 30 -5.29 16.63 31.64
N VAL A 31 -5.00 15.49 32.26
CA VAL A 31 -5.54 14.17 31.88
C VAL A 31 -7.07 14.19 31.73
N ALA A 32 -7.76 15.04 32.50
CA ALA A 32 -9.21 15.19 32.51
C ALA A 32 -9.83 15.73 31.20
N ASP A 33 -9.06 16.33 30.30
CA ASP A 33 -9.56 16.93 29.05
C ASP A 33 -9.25 16.14 27.78
N ARG A 34 -8.57 15.00 27.88
CA ARG A 34 -8.18 14.21 26.71
C ARG A 34 -9.32 13.29 26.24
N PRO A 35 -9.61 13.22 24.92
CA PRO A 35 -10.64 12.33 24.39
C PRO A 35 -10.22 10.87 24.50
N ASN A 36 -11.19 9.99 24.73
CA ASN A 36 -11.07 8.61 24.27
C ASN A 36 -11.09 8.60 22.74
N ILE A 37 -10.41 7.64 22.12
CA ILE A 37 -10.37 7.51 20.67
C ILE A 37 -10.71 6.07 20.29
N LEU A 38 -11.73 5.90 19.45
CA LEU A 38 -12.18 4.60 18.97
C LEU A 38 -11.98 4.52 17.46
N TRP A 39 -11.25 3.51 17.00
CA TRP A 39 -11.16 3.15 15.59
C TRP A 39 -11.99 1.90 15.34
N ILE A 40 -12.91 1.97 14.39
CA ILE A 40 -13.66 0.84 13.88
C ILE A 40 -13.20 0.63 12.44
N VAL A 41 -12.56 -0.52 12.19
CA VAL A 41 -11.85 -0.79 10.94
C VAL A 41 -12.50 -1.97 10.21
N SER A 42 -13.05 -1.73 9.03
CA SER A 42 -13.49 -2.82 8.15
C SER A 42 -12.36 -3.30 7.25
N GLU A 43 -12.40 -4.57 6.86
CA GLU A 43 -11.45 -5.10 5.89
C GLU A 43 -11.94 -5.01 4.47
N ASP A 44 -11.02 -4.70 3.56
CA ASP A 44 -11.22 -4.83 2.12
C ASP A 44 -12.47 -4.08 1.60
N ASN A 45 -12.68 -2.81 1.95
CA ASN A 45 -13.89 -2.06 1.58
C ASN A 45 -13.60 -0.74 0.87
N SER A 46 -14.13 -0.59 -0.35
CA SER A 46 -14.20 0.71 -1.04
C SER A 46 -15.39 1.52 -0.50
N PRO A 47 -15.63 2.77 -0.95
CA PRO A 47 -16.81 3.56 -0.53
C PRO A 47 -18.18 3.05 -1.01
N LEU A 48 -18.47 1.76 -0.82
CA LEU A 48 -19.73 1.07 -1.15
C LEU A 48 -20.72 1.19 0.02
N LEU A 49 -21.07 2.42 0.38
CA LEU A 49 -21.89 2.74 1.54
C LEU A 49 -22.99 3.73 1.15
N GLY A 50 -24.15 3.65 1.79
CA GLY A 50 -25.29 4.54 1.54
C GLY A 50 -24.93 6.01 1.68
N CYS A 51 -24.18 6.36 2.74
CA CYS A 51 -23.67 7.70 2.97
C CYS A 51 -22.63 8.16 1.95
N TYR A 52 -22.09 7.29 1.10
CA TYR A 52 -21.25 7.63 -0.05
C TYR A 52 -22.01 7.70 -1.38
N GLY A 53 -23.33 7.49 -1.35
CA GLY A 53 -24.21 7.54 -2.51
C GLY A 53 -24.44 6.20 -3.19
N ASP A 54 -23.95 5.10 -2.60
CA ASP A 54 -24.24 3.76 -3.09
C ASP A 54 -25.67 3.35 -2.69
N THR A 55 -26.59 3.38 -3.64
CA THR A 55 -28.01 3.04 -3.40
C THR A 55 -28.28 1.54 -3.33
N PHE A 56 -27.30 0.70 -3.66
CA PHE A 56 -27.41 -0.74 -3.55
C PHE A 56 -26.91 -1.26 -2.20
N ALA A 57 -26.11 -0.47 -1.48
CA ALA A 57 -25.61 -0.81 -0.14
C ALA A 57 -26.69 -0.68 0.95
N THR A 58 -26.71 -1.63 1.89
CA THR A 58 -27.53 -1.56 3.10
C THR A 58 -26.65 -1.26 4.32
N THR A 59 -26.47 0.03 4.67
CA THR A 59 -25.52 0.47 5.73
C THR A 59 -26.07 1.52 6.70
N PRO A 60 -27.23 1.29 7.34
CA PRO A 60 -27.90 2.30 8.16
C PRO A 60 -27.09 2.77 9.38
N ASN A 61 -26.20 1.95 9.94
CA ASN A 61 -25.44 2.33 11.14
C ASN A 61 -24.31 3.31 10.80
N ILE A 62 -23.56 3.05 9.74
CA ILE A 62 -22.54 3.95 9.24
C ILE A 62 -23.19 5.22 8.68
N ASP A 63 -24.36 5.12 8.05
CA ASP A 63 -25.10 6.30 7.58
C ASP A 63 -25.53 7.20 8.75
N ARG A 64 -26.01 6.61 9.85
CA ARG A 64 -26.30 7.31 11.12
C ARG A 64 -25.04 7.92 11.74
N LEU A 65 -23.89 7.25 11.64
CA LEU A 65 -22.60 7.81 12.08
C LEU A 65 -22.21 9.03 11.22
N ALA A 66 -22.35 8.94 9.90
CA ALA A 66 -22.04 10.01 8.96
C ALA A 66 -22.94 11.24 9.17
N ALA A 67 -24.24 11.05 9.41
CA ALA A 67 -25.17 12.14 9.72
C ALA A 67 -24.79 12.92 11.00
N ARG A 68 -24.03 12.30 11.91
CA ARG A 68 -23.54 12.91 13.16
C ARG A 68 -22.05 13.28 13.11
N GLY A 69 -21.35 12.92 12.03
CA GLY A 69 -19.89 13.06 11.89
C GLY A 69 -19.51 13.93 10.70
N VAL A 70 -18.24 13.85 10.33
CA VAL A 70 -17.72 14.43 9.08
C VAL A 70 -17.24 13.29 8.18
N ARG A 71 -17.73 13.26 6.94
CA ARG A 71 -17.34 12.29 5.92
C ARG A 71 -16.18 12.81 5.09
N TYR A 72 -15.14 12.00 4.91
CA TYR A 72 -13.93 12.36 4.16
C TYR A 72 -14.03 11.84 2.72
N LEU A 73 -14.01 12.73 1.74
CA LEU A 73 -14.14 12.37 0.32
C LEU A 73 -12.83 11.88 -0.31
N ASN A 74 -11.69 12.16 0.33
CA ASN A 74 -10.35 11.88 -0.18
C ASN A 74 -9.50 11.17 0.88
N ALA A 75 -9.94 9.97 1.31
CA ALA A 75 -9.22 9.11 2.24
C ALA A 75 -8.59 7.91 1.52
N PHE A 76 -7.29 7.71 1.70
CA PHE A 76 -6.55 6.71 0.93
C PHE A 76 -5.68 5.79 1.79
N ALA A 77 -5.79 4.48 1.53
CA ALA A 77 -4.76 3.53 1.93
C ALA A 77 -3.45 3.81 1.16
N THR A 78 -2.32 3.41 1.73
CA THR A 78 -1.00 3.55 1.07
C THR A 78 -0.62 2.34 0.24
N ALA A 79 -1.24 1.18 0.50
CA ALA A 79 -1.11 -0.03 -0.28
C ALA A 79 -2.47 -0.69 -0.48
N PRO A 80 -2.73 -1.35 -1.63
CA PRO A 80 -4.02 -1.97 -1.90
C PRO A 80 -4.13 -3.37 -1.26
N VAL A 81 -3.46 -3.63 -0.14
CA VAL A 81 -3.44 -4.94 0.53
C VAL A 81 -3.16 -4.80 2.02
N CYS A 82 -3.71 -5.69 2.84
CA CYS A 82 -3.78 -5.56 4.28
C CYS A 82 -2.42 -5.35 4.96
N ALA A 83 -1.44 -6.23 4.78
CA ALA A 83 -0.26 -6.21 5.64
C ALA A 83 0.62 -4.95 5.46
N PRO A 84 1.11 -4.61 4.26
CA PRO A 84 1.76 -3.33 3.99
C PRO A 84 0.93 -2.10 4.38
N SER A 85 -0.39 -2.11 4.16
CA SER A 85 -1.26 -1.00 4.54
C SER A 85 -1.29 -0.79 6.07
N ARG A 86 -1.41 -1.89 6.83
CA ARG A 86 -1.39 -1.89 8.30
C ARG A 86 -0.01 -1.59 8.88
N ASN A 87 1.07 -1.95 8.18
CA ASN A 87 2.42 -1.52 8.53
C ASN A 87 2.52 0.02 8.54
N THR A 88 1.89 0.67 7.55
CA THR A 88 1.84 2.14 7.50
C THR A 88 1.11 2.71 8.72
N LEU A 89 -0.07 2.17 9.04
CA LEU A 89 -0.86 2.61 10.19
C LEU A 89 -0.08 2.49 11.49
N ILE A 90 0.55 1.32 11.74
CA ILE A 90 1.16 1.02 13.05
C ILE A 90 2.50 1.75 13.28
N THR A 91 3.24 2.06 12.22
CA THR A 91 4.55 2.72 12.29
C THR A 91 4.49 4.23 12.04
N GLY A 92 3.47 4.73 11.33
CA GLY A 92 3.46 6.10 10.81
C GLY A 92 4.52 6.34 9.72
N MET A 93 5.02 5.27 9.09
CA MET A 93 6.03 5.31 8.03
C MET A 93 5.55 4.51 6.81
N TYR A 94 6.00 4.91 5.63
CA TYR A 94 5.78 4.18 4.40
C TYR A 94 6.64 2.92 4.35
N PRO A 95 6.05 1.74 4.12
CA PRO A 95 6.78 0.48 3.98
C PRO A 95 7.91 0.49 2.94
N PRO A 96 7.80 1.19 1.79
CA PRO A 96 8.92 1.38 0.88
C PRO A 96 10.16 2.05 1.50
N SER A 97 10.03 2.78 2.62
CA SER A 97 11.18 3.35 3.35
C SER A 97 11.80 2.34 4.33
N LEU A 98 11.04 1.33 4.74
CA LEU A 98 11.43 0.31 5.71
C LEU A 98 11.86 -1.01 5.06
N GLY A 99 11.57 -1.19 3.77
CA GLY A 99 11.75 -2.46 3.04
C GLY A 99 10.58 -3.43 3.21
N THR A 100 9.55 -3.09 3.97
CA THR A 100 8.41 -3.95 4.32
C THR A 100 7.22 -3.78 3.36
N GLU A 101 7.47 -3.42 2.09
CA GLU A 101 6.40 -3.14 1.12
C GLU A 101 5.76 -4.38 0.49
N ASN A 102 6.49 -5.50 0.51
CA ASN A 102 6.03 -6.74 -0.10
C ASN A 102 5.10 -7.48 0.85
N MET A 103 4.09 -8.17 0.31
CA MET A 103 3.12 -8.88 1.14
C MET A 103 3.82 -9.94 2.01
N ARG A 104 3.65 -9.83 3.33
CA ARG A 104 4.23 -10.70 4.37
C ARG A 104 5.76 -10.78 4.34
N SER A 105 6.43 -9.69 3.97
CA SER A 105 7.88 -9.56 4.06
C SER A 105 8.28 -9.03 5.45
N THR A 106 8.38 -9.91 6.44
CA THR A 106 8.62 -9.55 7.86
C THR A 106 10.09 -9.16 8.12
N TYR A 107 10.60 -8.16 7.43
CA TYR A 107 11.97 -7.65 7.58
C TYR A 107 12.12 -6.77 8.83
N PRO A 108 13.33 -6.68 9.42
CA PRO A 108 13.55 -5.88 10.62
C PRO A 108 13.38 -4.38 10.36
N THR A 109 12.78 -3.70 11.32
CA THR A 109 12.66 -2.24 11.37
C THR A 109 13.73 -1.64 12.30
N PRO A 110 14.14 -0.37 12.12
CA PRO A 110 15.08 0.27 13.03
C PRO A 110 14.57 0.37 14.48
N ASP A 111 15.45 0.27 15.47
CA ASP A 111 15.11 0.29 16.90
C ASP A 111 14.34 1.55 17.36
N PHE A 112 14.52 2.68 16.66
CA PHE A 112 13.80 3.91 16.98
C PHE A 112 12.34 3.91 16.49
N VAL A 113 11.94 2.95 15.66
CA VAL A 113 10.58 2.80 15.15
C VAL A 113 9.76 2.04 16.19
N THR A 114 9.09 2.79 17.06
CA THR A 114 8.16 2.24 18.04
C THR A 114 6.74 2.29 17.49
N PHE A 115 5.98 1.22 17.65
CA PHE A 115 4.56 1.23 17.28
C PHE A 115 3.80 2.28 18.09
N TYR A 116 2.90 3.01 17.40
CA TYR A 116 2.24 4.16 18.01
C TYR A 116 1.48 3.91 19.34
N PRO A 117 0.96 2.68 19.65
CA PRO A 117 0.26 2.44 20.91
C PRO A 117 1.15 2.66 22.13
N GLN A 118 2.48 2.47 21.99
CA GLN A 118 3.41 2.71 23.08
C GLN A 118 3.41 4.18 23.51
N TYR A 119 3.40 5.12 22.56
CA TYR A 119 3.36 6.56 22.89
C TYR A 119 2.09 6.95 23.66
N LEU A 120 0.95 6.33 23.32
CA LEU A 120 -0.30 6.54 24.05
C LEU A 120 -0.26 5.92 25.45
N LYS A 121 0.27 4.70 25.56
CA LYS A 121 0.46 4.00 26.84
C LYS A 121 1.35 4.82 27.78
N ASP A 122 2.45 5.36 27.30
CA ASP A 122 3.35 6.24 28.05
C ASP A 122 2.65 7.55 28.47
N ALA A 123 1.69 8.02 27.67
CA ALA A 123 0.85 9.17 27.99
C ALA A 123 -0.32 8.86 28.94
N GLY A 124 -0.44 7.61 29.41
CA GLY A 124 -1.45 7.16 30.38
C GLY A 124 -2.72 6.56 29.77
N TYR A 125 -2.80 6.40 28.45
CA TYR A 125 -3.93 5.76 27.81
C TYR A 125 -3.96 4.25 28.05
N TYR A 126 -5.16 3.71 28.19
CA TYR A 126 -5.39 2.28 28.03
C TYR A 126 -5.55 1.95 26.55
N VAL A 127 -4.72 1.06 26.01
CA VAL A 127 -4.62 0.81 24.56
C VAL A 127 -4.96 -0.63 24.20
N THR A 128 -5.92 -0.84 23.29
CA THR A 128 -6.39 -2.18 22.90
C THR A 128 -6.55 -2.37 21.39
N ASN A 129 -6.39 -3.62 20.94
CA ASN A 129 -6.60 -4.04 19.54
C ASN A 129 -7.43 -5.33 19.44
N ASN A 130 -8.63 -5.25 18.85
CA ASN A 130 -9.59 -6.35 18.72
C ASN A 130 -10.12 -6.46 17.29
N VAL A 131 -9.78 -7.44 16.46
CA VAL A 131 -8.68 -8.39 16.46
C VAL A 131 -7.78 -8.05 15.27
N LYS A 132 -6.79 -8.87 14.93
CA LYS A 132 -5.89 -8.74 13.77
C LYS A 132 -4.84 -7.63 13.91
N LYS A 133 -3.64 -7.96 13.45
CA LYS A 133 -2.48 -7.07 13.39
C LYS A 133 -1.99 -6.98 11.96
N ASP A 134 -1.44 -8.10 11.48
CA ASP A 134 -0.85 -8.24 10.15
C ASP A 134 0.11 -7.09 9.81
N TYR A 135 0.99 -6.74 10.74
CA TYR A 135 1.80 -5.52 10.67
C TYR A 135 2.96 -5.58 9.66
N ASN A 136 3.18 -6.69 8.96
CA ASN A 136 4.21 -6.83 7.92
C ASN A 136 5.66 -6.52 8.39
N THR A 137 5.95 -6.76 9.65
CA THR A 137 7.24 -6.53 10.32
C THR A 137 7.28 -7.40 11.58
N PRO A 138 8.45 -7.67 12.20
CA PRO A 138 8.49 -8.24 13.54
C PRO A 138 7.59 -7.46 14.52
N ASP A 139 6.78 -8.19 15.28
CA ASP A 139 5.77 -7.62 16.19
C ASP A 139 6.43 -7.04 17.45
N GLN A 140 5.79 -6.02 18.03
CA GLN A 140 6.18 -5.40 19.31
C GLN A 140 5.06 -5.66 20.32
N PRO A 141 4.95 -6.87 20.90
CA PRO A 141 3.74 -7.30 21.60
C PRO A 141 3.43 -6.50 22.87
N THR A 142 4.42 -5.86 23.48
CA THR A 142 4.31 -5.13 24.75
C THR A 142 3.65 -3.75 24.63
N VAL A 143 3.42 -3.26 23.40
CA VAL A 143 2.85 -1.93 23.15
C VAL A 143 1.35 -1.86 23.44
N TRP A 144 0.66 -3.00 23.41
CA TRP A 144 -0.76 -3.11 23.74
C TRP A 144 -0.95 -3.46 25.22
N HIS A 145 -2.03 -2.98 25.84
CA HIS A 145 -2.50 -3.58 27.10
C HIS A 145 -3.21 -4.89 26.80
N GLU A 146 -4.05 -4.90 25.76
CA GLU A 146 -4.74 -6.09 25.28
C GLU A 146 -4.73 -6.14 23.75
N SER A 147 -4.44 -7.32 23.20
CA SER A 147 -4.53 -7.56 21.77
C SER A 147 -5.01 -8.99 21.51
N SER A 148 -6.32 -9.18 21.38
CA SER A 148 -6.98 -10.46 21.15
C SER A 148 -8.38 -10.22 20.56
N ASN A 149 -9.09 -11.29 20.20
CA ASN A 149 -10.52 -11.22 19.85
C ASN A 149 -11.45 -10.86 21.02
N THR A 150 -10.91 -10.76 22.24
CA THR A 150 -11.65 -10.35 23.45
C THR A 150 -11.18 -9.01 24.01
N ALA A 151 -10.17 -8.38 23.38
CA ALA A 151 -9.60 -7.14 23.89
C ALA A 151 -10.65 -6.03 23.96
N SER A 152 -10.70 -5.30 25.08
CA SER A 152 -11.74 -4.29 25.32
C SER A 152 -11.21 -3.12 26.14
N TYR A 153 -11.63 -1.91 25.80
CA TYR A 153 -11.33 -0.71 26.59
C TYR A 153 -12.01 -0.70 27.97
N LYS A 154 -12.93 -1.63 28.24
CA LYS A 154 -13.67 -1.72 29.50
C LYS A 154 -12.79 -2.16 30.69
N ASN A 155 -11.64 -2.77 30.44
CA ASN A 155 -10.72 -3.25 31.47
C ASN A 155 -9.76 -2.17 31.99
N ARG A 156 -9.91 -0.92 31.53
CA ARG A 156 -9.12 0.23 32.00
C ARG A 156 -9.53 0.67 33.41
N LYS A 157 -8.69 1.51 34.04
CA LYS A 157 -9.02 2.14 35.32
C LYS A 157 -10.11 3.19 35.16
N SER A 158 -10.92 3.42 36.20
CA SER A 158 -11.93 4.50 36.20
C SER A 158 -11.28 5.86 35.90
N GLY A 159 -11.88 6.62 34.97
CA GLY A 159 -11.39 7.92 34.51
C GLY A 159 -10.12 7.86 33.62
N GLN A 160 -9.57 6.68 33.34
CA GLN A 160 -8.44 6.54 32.43
C GLN A 160 -8.92 6.72 30.97
N PRO A 161 -8.27 7.56 30.16
CA PRO A 161 -8.60 7.66 28.74
C PRO A 161 -8.21 6.38 28.01
N PHE A 162 -8.91 6.02 26.94
CA PHE A 162 -8.59 4.85 26.12
C PHE A 162 -8.38 5.18 24.65
N PHE A 163 -7.57 4.33 24.02
CA PHE A 163 -7.57 4.16 22.58
C PHE A 163 -7.86 2.69 22.26
N ALA A 164 -8.87 2.44 21.45
CA ALA A 164 -9.28 1.09 21.11
C ALA A 164 -9.50 0.94 19.62
N ILE A 165 -9.07 -0.19 19.07
CA ILE A 165 -9.35 -0.58 17.69
C ILE A 165 -10.24 -1.81 17.67
N PHE A 166 -11.34 -1.71 16.94
CA PHE A 166 -12.23 -2.81 16.60
C PHE A 166 -12.14 -3.09 15.11
N ASN A 167 -11.37 -4.10 14.71
CA ASN A 167 -11.29 -4.58 13.34
C ASN A 167 -12.35 -5.66 13.11
N THR A 168 -12.98 -5.64 11.93
CA THR A 168 -13.90 -6.69 11.47
C THR A 168 -13.44 -7.28 10.14
N THR A 169 -13.34 -8.61 10.11
CA THR A 169 -12.96 -9.39 8.92
C THR A 169 -14.18 -9.84 8.12
N LEU A 170 -15.39 -9.37 8.46
CA LEU A 170 -16.64 -9.84 7.83
C LEU A 170 -16.68 -9.58 6.34
N SER A 171 -16.14 -8.44 5.90
CA SER A 171 -16.04 -8.02 4.51
C SER A 171 -14.72 -8.43 3.84
N HIS A 172 -13.84 -9.18 4.51
CA HIS A 172 -12.57 -9.63 3.92
C HIS A 172 -12.82 -10.53 2.69
N GLU A 173 -11.87 -10.56 1.74
CA GLU A 173 -11.94 -11.29 0.47
C GLU A 173 -12.31 -12.78 0.62
N SER A 174 -11.89 -13.41 1.72
CA SER A 174 -12.29 -14.79 2.04
C SER A 174 -13.80 -15.00 2.13
N SER A 175 -14.57 -13.94 2.36
CA SER A 175 -16.03 -13.97 2.45
C SER A 175 -16.71 -14.27 1.12
N ILE A 176 -16.02 -14.17 -0.02
CA ILE A 176 -16.53 -14.53 -1.35
C ILE A 176 -15.85 -15.77 -1.96
N HIS A 177 -14.94 -16.43 -1.22
CA HIS A 177 -14.28 -17.65 -1.72
C HIS A 177 -15.23 -18.84 -1.81
N ASN A 178 -16.31 -18.82 -1.03
CA ASN A 178 -17.34 -19.85 -1.05
C ASN A 178 -18.69 -19.18 -1.35
N SER A 179 -19.25 -19.43 -2.52
CA SER A 179 -20.56 -18.93 -2.90
C SER A 179 -21.65 -19.54 -2.00
N ILE A 180 -22.49 -18.70 -1.43
CA ILE A 180 -23.74 -19.15 -0.78
C ILE A 180 -24.83 -19.39 -1.83
N PRO A 181 -25.84 -20.23 -1.56
CA PRO A 181 -26.97 -20.39 -2.47
C PRO A 181 -27.70 -19.07 -2.75
N ASN A 182 -28.19 -18.89 -4.00
CA ASN A 182 -28.84 -17.64 -4.46
C ASN A 182 -30.03 -17.24 -3.58
N GLU A 183 -30.81 -18.20 -3.12
CA GLU A 183 -31.98 -17.98 -2.26
C GLU A 183 -31.63 -17.47 -0.85
N LYS A 184 -30.34 -17.49 -0.47
CA LYS A 184 -29.84 -16.94 0.79
C LYS A 184 -29.24 -15.54 0.65
N LEU A 185 -29.07 -15.04 -0.58
CA LEU A 185 -28.59 -13.68 -0.82
C LEU A 185 -29.68 -12.67 -0.45
N ARG A 186 -29.30 -11.60 0.23
CA ARG A 186 -30.20 -10.47 0.51
C ARG A 186 -30.19 -9.46 -0.64
N HIS A 187 -29.02 -9.25 -1.23
CA HIS A 187 -28.87 -8.46 -2.44
C HIS A 187 -29.07 -9.32 -3.69
N ASN A 188 -29.90 -8.88 -4.63
CA ASN A 188 -30.23 -9.66 -5.82
C ASN A 188 -29.11 -9.58 -6.89
N PRO A 189 -28.48 -10.71 -7.27
CA PRO A 189 -27.44 -10.73 -8.33
C PRO A 189 -27.88 -10.12 -9.66
N ALA A 190 -29.16 -10.24 -10.01
CA ALA A 190 -29.67 -9.69 -11.27
C ALA A 190 -29.70 -8.15 -11.30
N GLN A 191 -29.65 -7.50 -10.13
CA GLN A 191 -29.75 -6.04 -9.99
C GLN A 191 -28.43 -5.39 -9.58
N VAL A 192 -27.40 -6.18 -9.29
CA VAL A 192 -26.13 -5.65 -8.80
C VAL A 192 -25.45 -4.77 -9.86
N PRO A 193 -24.99 -3.56 -9.50
CA PRO A 193 -24.23 -2.72 -10.42
C PRO A 193 -22.83 -3.31 -10.62
N LEU A 194 -22.52 -3.72 -11.85
CA LEU A 194 -21.20 -4.23 -12.21
C LEU A 194 -20.32 -3.11 -12.74
N PRO A 195 -19.07 -2.95 -12.25
CA PRO A 195 -18.10 -2.09 -12.91
C PRO A 195 -17.86 -2.54 -14.36
N PRO A 196 -17.68 -1.61 -15.32
CA PRO A 196 -17.60 -1.96 -16.76
C PRO A 196 -16.43 -2.88 -17.15
N TYR A 197 -15.41 -2.97 -16.29
CA TYR A 197 -14.26 -3.84 -16.49
C TYR A 197 -14.50 -5.29 -16.06
N HIS A 198 -15.59 -5.59 -15.36
CA HIS A 198 -15.97 -6.96 -15.03
C HIS A 198 -16.88 -7.55 -16.12
N PRO A 199 -16.75 -8.85 -16.43
CA PRO A 199 -17.67 -9.54 -17.32
C PRO A 199 -18.99 -9.77 -16.62
N ASP A 200 -20.06 -9.81 -17.41
CA ASP A 200 -21.40 -10.10 -16.92
C ASP A 200 -21.63 -11.62 -16.89
N THR A 201 -20.94 -12.31 -15.97
CA THR A 201 -21.13 -13.74 -15.72
C THR A 201 -22.00 -13.97 -14.48
N PRO A 202 -22.69 -15.12 -14.37
CA PRO A 202 -23.44 -15.48 -13.17
C PRO A 202 -22.59 -15.43 -11.90
N GLU A 203 -21.36 -15.94 -11.93
CA GLU A 203 -20.44 -15.97 -10.80
C GLU A 203 -19.95 -14.57 -10.41
N MET A 204 -19.72 -13.69 -11.39
CA MET A 204 -19.35 -12.31 -11.11
C MET A 204 -20.50 -11.55 -10.44
N ARG A 205 -21.73 -11.69 -10.95
CA ARG A 205 -22.92 -11.09 -10.32
C ARG A 205 -23.15 -11.65 -8.91
N HIS A 206 -22.94 -12.94 -8.73
CA HIS A 206 -23.07 -13.62 -7.46
C HIS A 206 -22.11 -13.07 -6.42
N ASP A 207 -20.81 -13.06 -6.71
CA ASP A 207 -19.80 -12.61 -5.75
C ASP A 207 -19.98 -11.13 -5.40
N TRP A 208 -20.39 -10.28 -6.35
CA TRP A 208 -20.77 -8.89 -6.05
C TRP A 208 -21.95 -8.81 -5.08
N ALA A 209 -23.05 -9.54 -5.33
CA ALA A 209 -24.21 -9.55 -4.44
C ALA A 209 -23.86 -10.10 -3.04
N GLN A 210 -23.11 -11.20 -2.98
CA GLN A 210 -22.64 -11.77 -1.72
C GLN A 210 -21.73 -10.79 -0.97
N TYR A 211 -20.89 -10.04 -1.68
CA TYR A 211 -20.07 -9.03 -1.05
C TYR A 211 -20.89 -7.87 -0.47
N TYR A 212 -21.96 -7.42 -1.13
CA TYR A 212 -22.89 -6.44 -0.55
C TYR A 212 -23.61 -6.96 0.70
N ASP A 213 -23.98 -8.25 0.75
CA ASP A 213 -24.47 -8.88 1.99
C ASP A 213 -23.40 -8.78 3.10
N LYS A 214 -22.11 -8.97 2.76
CA LYS A 214 -21.01 -8.86 3.74
C LYS A 214 -20.74 -7.42 4.19
N VAL A 215 -20.98 -6.44 3.34
CA VAL A 215 -20.98 -5.02 3.72
C VAL A 215 -22.11 -4.73 4.71
N GLU A 216 -23.30 -5.30 4.54
CA GLU A 216 -24.41 -5.19 5.50
C GLU A 216 -24.10 -5.91 6.84
N ASP A 217 -23.50 -7.10 6.80
CA ASP A 217 -23.03 -7.81 8.00
C ASP A 217 -21.99 -6.95 8.76
N MET A 218 -21.09 -6.29 8.02
CA MET A 218 -20.07 -5.37 8.54
C MET A 218 -20.70 -4.12 9.17
N ASP A 219 -21.68 -3.49 8.53
CA ASP A 219 -22.43 -2.35 9.09
C ASP A 219 -23.12 -2.72 10.41
N THR A 220 -23.71 -3.93 10.47
CA THR A 220 -24.31 -4.46 11.70
C THR A 220 -23.29 -4.59 12.83
N PHE A 221 -22.06 -5.01 12.52
CA PHE A 221 -20.97 -5.03 13.50
C PHE A 221 -20.62 -3.62 13.97
N VAL A 222 -20.51 -2.65 13.06
CA VAL A 222 -20.26 -1.24 13.43
C VAL A 222 -21.35 -0.74 14.38
N GLY A 223 -22.62 -1.00 14.08
CA GLY A 223 -23.75 -0.67 14.95
C GLY A 223 -23.61 -1.23 16.36
N LYS A 224 -23.23 -2.51 16.49
CA LYS A 224 -23.01 -3.15 17.81
C LYS A 224 -21.90 -2.48 18.62
N VAL A 225 -20.80 -2.09 17.98
CA VAL A 225 -19.69 -1.40 18.65
C VAL A 225 -20.11 0.00 19.10
N LEU A 226 -20.85 0.74 18.27
CA LEU A 226 -21.38 2.06 18.60
C LEU A 226 -22.39 1.99 19.76
N ASP A 227 -23.32 1.03 19.72
CA ASP A 227 -24.31 0.82 20.78
C ASP A 227 -23.64 0.40 22.10
N GLU A 228 -22.57 -0.40 22.03
CA GLU A 228 -21.75 -0.73 23.21
C GLU A 228 -21.12 0.52 23.83
N LEU A 229 -20.55 1.40 22.99
CA LEU A 229 -19.96 2.66 23.44
C LEU A 229 -21.00 3.55 24.12
N GLU A 230 -22.19 3.70 23.52
CA GLU A 230 -23.30 4.45 24.10
C GLU A 230 -23.74 3.85 25.45
N LYS A 231 -23.94 2.53 25.54
CA LYS A 231 -24.33 1.83 26.78
C LYS A 231 -23.27 1.90 27.88
N SER A 232 -21.99 2.04 27.52
CA SER A 232 -20.91 2.20 28.49
C SER A 232 -20.86 3.59 29.14
N GLY A 233 -21.59 4.57 28.60
CA GLY A 233 -21.55 5.96 29.05
C GLY A 233 -20.34 6.76 28.52
N GLU A 234 -19.52 6.16 27.65
CA GLU A 234 -18.28 6.79 27.16
C GLU A 234 -18.46 7.61 25.88
N ALA A 235 -19.64 7.57 25.25
CA ALA A 235 -19.87 8.19 23.94
C ALA A 235 -19.56 9.70 23.91
N GLU A 236 -20.01 10.47 24.91
CA GLU A 236 -19.74 11.92 24.98
C GLU A 236 -18.25 12.26 25.20
N ASN A 237 -17.45 11.27 25.60
CA ASN A 237 -16.01 11.41 25.81
C ASN A 237 -15.16 10.78 24.69
N THR A 238 -15.77 10.28 23.60
CA THR A 238 -15.07 9.48 22.60
C THR A 238 -15.19 10.04 21.19
N ILE A 239 -14.04 10.30 20.55
CA ILE A 239 -13.99 10.56 19.11
C ILE A 239 -13.96 9.22 18.39
N VAL A 240 -14.89 9.01 17.46
CA VAL A 240 -15.05 7.73 16.74
C VAL A 240 -14.63 7.88 15.29
N PHE A 241 -13.73 7.01 14.84
CA PHE A 241 -13.33 6.85 13.45
C PHE A 241 -13.92 5.55 12.92
N TYR A 242 -14.58 5.62 11.77
CA TYR A 242 -14.82 4.46 10.92
C TYR A 242 -13.99 4.61 9.64
N PHE A 243 -13.27 3.55 9.25
CA PHE A 243 -12.58 3.47 7.96
C PHE A 243 -12.29 2.02 7.54
N SER A 244 -11.86 1.80 6.29
CA SER A 244 -11.38 0.48 5.84
C SER A 244 -9.87 0.41 5.69
N ASP A 245 -9.23 -0.76 5.87
CA ASP A 245 -7.78 -0.93 5.76
C ASP A 245 -7.21 -0.88 4.33
N HIS A 246 -8.04 -1.08 3.31
CA HIS A 246 -7.84 -0.74 1.90
C HIS A 246 -9.13 -1.00 1.11
N GLY A 247 -9.13 -0.78 -0.20
CA GLY A 247 -10.33 -0.93 -1.04
C GLY A 247 -10.59 -2.37 -1.52
N GLY A 248 -11.88 -2.73 -1.52
CA GLY A 248 -12.55 -3.85 -2.19
C GLY A 248 -11.99 -5.28 -2.04
N VAL A 249 -12.74 -6.28 -2.52
CA VAL A 249 -12.30 -7.68 -2.58
C VAL A 249 -12.24 -8.27 -3.97
N LEU A 250 -13.04 -7.74 -4.92
CA LEU A 250 -13.18 -8.33 -6.25
C LEU A 250 -12.00 -7.98 -7.16
N GLY A 251 -11.88 -8.73 -8.26
CA GLY A 251 -10.84 -8.49 -9.27
C GLY A 251 -10.65 -7.01 -9.57
N ARG A 252 -9.39 -6.58 -9.73
CA ARG A 252 -9.04 -5.17 -9.97
C ARG A 252 -9.32 -4.20 -8.78
N SER A 253 -9.65 -4.68 -7.57
CA SER A 253 -9.68 -3.87 -6.34
C SER A 253 -8.45 -4.16 -5.45
N LYS A 254 -8.57 -5.04 -4.44
CA LYS A 254 -7.45 -5.54 -3.64
C LYS A 254 -6.29 -6.00 -4.52
N ARG A 255 -5.09 -5.55 -4.18
CA ARG A 255 -3.80 -5.73 -4.89
C ARG A 255 -3.62 -4.84 -6.13
N PHE A 256 -4.57 -3.97 -6.47
CA PHE A 256 -4.51 -3.08 -7.64
C PHE A 256 -4.54 -1.60 -7.25
N MET A 257 -3.82 -0.76 -8.00
CA MET A 257 -3.51 0.63 -7.62
C MET A 257 -4.58 1.67 -8.03
N TYR A 258 -5.79 1.21 -8.38
CA TYR A 258 -6.90 2.06 -8.78
C TYR A 258 -7.69 2.60 -7.59
N GLU A 259 -8.67 3.48 -7.82
CA GLU A 259 -9.60 3.95 -6.79
C GLU A 259 -10.26 2.78 -6.05
N SER A 260 -10.65 1.72 -6.78
CA SER A 260 -11.23 0.49 -6.21
C SER A 260 -10.35 -0.20 -5.17
N GLY A 261 -9.02 -0.07 -5.22
CA GLY A 261 -8.10 -0.72 -4.27
C GLY A 261 -7.51 0.22 -3.21
N LEU A 262 -7.57 1.54 -3.41
CA LEU A 262 -6.86 2.51 -2.55
C LEU A 262 -7.76 3.57 -1.91
N HIS A 263 -8.89 3.93 -2.54
CA HIS A 263 -9.86 4.85 -1.93
C HIS A 263 -10.68 4.06 -0.91
N ILE A 264 -10.68 4.56 0.33
CA ILE A 264 -11.39 3.94 1.46
C ILE A 264 -12.52 4.86 1.92
N PRO A 265 -13.62 4.30 2.44
CA PRO A 265 -14.59 5.10 3.16
C PRO A 265 -13.98 5.57 4.47
N MET A 266 -14.25 6.81 4.87
CA MET A 266 -13.89 7.32 6.18
C MET A 266 -14.96 8.29 6.73
N VAL A 267 -15.33 8.08 7.99
CA VAL A 267 -16.24 8.95 8.76
C VAL A 267 -15.64 9.18 10.13
N VAL A 268 -15.61 10.43 10.59
CA VAL A 268 -15.16 10.77 11.94
C VAL A 268 -16.26 11.52 12.69
N HIS A 269 -16.72 10.93 13.79
CA HIS A 269 -17.68 11.55 14.69
C HIS A 269 -16.99 12.20 15.88
N PHE A 270 -17.35 13.45 16.14
CA PHE A 270 -16.92 14.22 17.29
C PHE A 270 -18.13 14.50 18.18
N PRO A 271 -18.14 14.03 19.45
CA PRO A 271 -19.22 14.37 20.36
C PRO A 271 -19.18 15.85 20.71
N LYS A 272 -20.25 16.37 21.32
CA LYS A 272 -20.39 17.81 21.60
C LYS A 272 -19.20 18.38 22.37
N ARG A 273 -18.66 17.61 23.31
CA ARG A 273 -17.45 17.95 24.09
C ARG A 273 -16.23 18.27 23.21
N TYR A 274 -16.07 17.57 22.10
CA TYR A 274 -14.92 17.66 21.20
C TYR A 274 -15.26 18.28 19.84
N ALA A 275 -16.42 18.93 19.69
CA ALA A 275 -16.85 19.55 18.43
C ALA A 275 -15.85 20.60 17.91
N HIS A 276 -15.09 21.26 18.80
CA HIS A 276 -14.05 22.22 18.43
C HIS A 276 -12.82 21.58 17.73
N LEU A 277 -12.67 20.25 17.81
CA LEU A 277 -11.63 19.50 17.09
C LEU A 277 -12.10 19.01 15.71
N ALA A 278 -13.40 19.15 15.41
CA ALA A 278 -13.96 18.70 14.14
C ALA A 278 -13.52 19.63 12.99
N PRO A 279 -13.24 19.09 11.79
CA PRO A 279 -12.89 19.89 10.62
C PRO A 279 -14.11 20.53 9.95
N GLY A 280 -15.33 20.20 10.40
CA GLY A 280 -16.59 20.65 9.84
C GLY A 280 -17.76 20.34 10.76
N LEU A 281 -18.97 20.77 10.36
CA LEU A 281 -20.20 20.51 11.10
C LEU A 281 -20.61 19.03 11.03
N ALA A 282 -21.39 18.56 12.00
CA ALA A 282 -22.01 17.24 11.93
C ALA A 282 -22.87 17.11 10.66
N GLY A 283 -22.76 15.97 9.97
CA GLY A 283 -23.41 15.70 8.69
C GLY A 283 -22.71 16.30 7.47
N SER A 284 -21.61 17.03 7.65
CA SER A 284 -20.88 17.64 6.54
C SER A 284 -19.86 16.71 5.89
N THR A 285 -19.28 17.18 4.79
CA THR A 285 -18.17 16.51 4.10
C THR A 285 -16.93 17.38 4.14
N THR A 286 -15.76 16.75 4.04
CA THR A 286 -14.49 17.42 3.78
C THR A 286 -13.80 16.77 2.59
N ASP A 287 -13.18 17.58 1.73
CA ASP A 287 -12.39 17.13 0.58
C ASP A 287 -10.89 17.07 0.91
N GLN A 288 -10.51 17.25 2.17
CA GLN A 288 -9.12 17.16 2.61
C GLN A 288 -8.52 15.80 2.24
N ILE A 289 -7.35 15.81 1.61
CA ILE A 289 -6.59 14.59 1.32
C ILE A 289 -6.01 14.06 2.63
N VAL A 290 -6.38 12.82 2.98
CA VAL A 290 -5.83 12.07 4.11
C VAL A 290 -5.33 10.71 3.63
N THR A 291 -4.18 10.30 4.15
CA THR A 291 -3.59 8.98 3.82
C THR A 291 -3.14 8.26 5.08
N PHE A 292 -3.03 6.94 5.04
CA PHE A 292 -2.72 6.12 6.22
C PHE A 292 -1.48 6.51 6.99
N VAL A 293 -0.48 7.09 6.33
CA VAL A 293 0.72 7.57 7.03
C VAL A 293 0.38 8.68 8.04
N ASP A 294 -0.72 9.40 7.85
CA ASP A 294 -1.17 10.51 8.69
C ASP A 294 -1.95 10.08 9.94
N PHE A 295 -2.38 8.82 10.01
CA PHE A 295 -3.29 8.35 11.07
C PHE A 295 -2.60 8.30 12.43
N ALA A 296 -1.38 7.76 12.51
CA ALA A 296 -0.60 7.73 13.74
C ALA A 296 -0.27 9.16 14.25
N PRO A 297 0.28 10.08 13.43
CA PRO A 297 0.43 11.48 13.82
C PRO A 297 -0.87 12.14 14.29
N THR A 298 -1.99 11.88 13.61
CA THR A 298 -3.30 12.45 13.98
C THR A 298 -3.80 11.91 15.31
N LEU A 299 -3.61 10.63 15.57
CA LEU A 299 -3.94 10.01 16.85
C LEU A 299 -3.16 10.64 18.00
N LEU A 300 -1.84 10.82 17.84
CA LEU A 300 -0.99 11.47 18.84
C LEU A 300 -1.37 12.95 19.02
N SER A 301 -1.68 13.66 17.93
CA SER A 301 -2.14 15.05 17.95
C SER A 301 -3.44 15.22 18.75
N LEU A 302 -4.43 14.34 18.54
CA LEU A 302 -5.70 14.35 19.29
C LEU A 302 -5.52 13.99 20.77
N ALA A 303 -4.54 13.13 21.08
CA ALA A 303 -4.19 12.76 22.45
C ALA A 303 -3.29 13.78 23.17
N GLY A 304 -2.85 14.84 22.48
CA GLY A 304 -1.89 15.81 23.02
C GLY A 304 -0.49 15.23 23.28
N VAL A 305 -0.12 14.18 22.54
CA VAL A 305 1.18 13.49 22.65
C VAL A 305 2.10 14.00 21.53
N PRO A 306 3.37 14.37 21.83
CA PRO A 306 4.31 14.81 20.80
C PRO A 306 4.48 13.78 19.69
N ILE A 307 4.40 14.24 18.44
CA ILE A 307 4.60 13.38 17.26
C ILE A 307 6.10 13.11 17.06
N PRO A 308 6.56 11.84 17.03
CA PRO A 308 7.95 11.51 16.76
C PRO A 308 8.41 11.98 15.37
N LYS A 309 9.62 12.56 15.30
CA LYS A 309 10.18 13.13 14.05
C LYS A 309 10.39 12.12 12.91
N HIS A 310 10.43 10.82 13.22
CA HIS A 310 10.63 9.79 12.20
C HIS A 310 9.33 9.39 11.48
N MET A 311 8.16 9.72 12.03
CA MET A 311 6.90 9.50 11.33
C MET A 311 6.86 10.38 10.08
N GLN A 312 6.50 9.78 8.95
CA GLN A 312 6.47 10.44 7.63
C GLN A 312 5.10 11.10 7.34
N GLY A 313 4.13 10.86 8.22
CA GLY A 313 2.81 11.45 8.17
C GLY A 313 2.74 12.87 8.70
N THR A 314 1.60 13.52 8.50
CA THR A 314 1.28 14.83 9.07
C THR A 314 -0.10 14.75 9.70
N ALA A 315 -0.25 15.20 10.94
CA ALA A 315 -1.55 15.18 11.59
C ALA A 315 -2.56 16.05 10.83
N PHE A 316 -3.75 15.51 10.54
CA PHE A 316 -4.84 16.26 9.88
C PHE A 316 -5.90 16.79 10.87
N LEU A 317 -5.86 16.36 12.13
CA LEU A 317 -6.69 16.84 13.24
C LEU A 317 -5.84 17.07 14.50
N GLY A 318 -6.46 17.68 15.52
CA GLY A 318 -5.84 17.95 16.82
C GLY A 318 -4.92 19.16 16.84
N THR A 319 -4.22 19.37 17.96
CA THR A 319 -3.45 20.59 18.23
C THR A 319 -2.14 20.69 17.46
N GLN A 320 -1.64 19.56 16.96
CA GLN A 320 -0.42 19.48 16.14
C GLN A 320 -0.75 19.32 14.65
N LYS A 321 -1.97 19.70 14.21
CA LYS A 321 -2.39 19.66 12.81
C LYS A 321 -1.39 20.43 11.93
N GLY A 322 -0.90 19.78 10.88
CA GLY A 322 -0.05 20.40 9.87
C GLY A 322 -0.84 20.94 8.65
N PRO A 323 -0.15 21.45 7.63
CA PRO A 323 -0.78 21.90 6.40
C PRO A 323 -1.47 20.72 5.68
N GLU A 324 -2.53 21.03 4.92
CA GLU A 324 -3.19 20.04 4.08
C GLU A 324 -2.24 19.48 3.01
N ARG A 325 -2.30 18.17 2.79
CA ARG A 325 -1.51 17.49 1.77
C ARG A 325 -1.99 17.86 0.37
N SER A 326 -1.03 18.06 -0.54
CA SER A 326 -1.34 18.16 -1.97
C SER A 326 -1.51 16.80 -2.64
N TYR A 327 -0.89 15.75 -2.10
CA TYR A 327 -0.84 14.42 -2.70
C TYR A 327 -0.96 13.31 -1.64
N ALA A 328 -1.69 12.26 -2.01
CA ALA A 328 -1.58 10.94 -1.40
C ALA A 328 -0.67 10.06 -2.27
N HIS A 329 0.43 9.60 -1.67
CA HIS A 329 1.35 8.64 -2.29
C HIS A 329 0.96 7.22 -1.91
N ALA A 330 1.00 6.30 -2.87
CA ALA A 330 0.73 4.89 -2.66
C ALA A 330 1.71 4.01 -3.42
N PHE A 331 1.83 2.75 -2.99
CA PHE A 331 2.77 1.79 -3.56
C PHE A 331 2.15 0.40 -3.68
N ARG A 332 2.75 -0.39 -4.57
CA ARG A 332 2.57 -1.85 -4.67
C ARG A 332 3.91 -2.47 -5.00
N GLY A 333 4.35 -3.40 -4.17
CA GLY A 333 5.45 -4.33 -4.46
C GLY A 333 4.93 -5.69 -4.89
N ARG A 334 5.63 -6.76 -4.50
CA ARG A 334 5.18 -8.15 -4.63
C ARG A 334 3.87 -8.36 -3.87
N MET A 335 2.90 -8.93 -4.58
CA MET A 335 1.62 -9.35 -4.02
C MET A 335 1.61 -10.87 -4.03
N ASP A 336 1.56 -11.45 -2.83
CA ASP A 336 1.72 -12.89 -2.63
C ASP A 336 2.87 -13.49 -3.47
N GLU A 337 2.62 -14.48 -4.31
CA GLU A 337 3.66 -15.11 -5.12
C GLU A 337 4.04 -14.36 -6.42
N ARG A 338 3.53 -13.14 -6.66
CA ARG A 338 3.77 -12.40 -7.91
C ARG A 338 4.50 -11.08 -7.72
N THR A 339 5.63 -10.97 -8.41
CA THR A 339 6.48 -9.78 -8.37
C THR A 339 5.87 -8.65 -9.21
N ASP A 340 5.86 -7.44 -8.67
CA ASP A 340 5.54 -6.21 -9.39
C ASP A 340 6.19 -5.01 -8.67
N LEU A 341 6.29 -3.88 -9.35
CA LEU A 341 6.70 -2.61 -8.74
C LEU A 341 5.91 -1.46 -9.36
N VAL A 342 5.02 -0.88 -8.56
CA VAL A 342 4.11 0.18 -8.96
C VAL A 342 4.10 1.29 -7.91
N ARG A 343 4.04 2.53 -8.35
CA ARG A 343 3.90 3.73 -7.50
C ARG A 343 2.76 4.59 -8.01
N SER A 344 2.10 5.30 -7.11
CA SER A 344 0.94 6.13 -7.43
C SER A 344 0.94 7.44 -6.67
N VAL A 345 0.39 8.46 -7.31
CA VAL A 345 0.17 9.80 -6.76
C VAL A 345 -1.27 10.19 -7.04
N ARG A 346 -1.98 10.64 -6.01
CA ARG A 346 -3.38 11.08 -6.10
C ARG A 346 -3.52 12.48 -5.50
N ASP A 347 -3.96 13.46 -6.29
CA ASP A 347 -4.39 14.77 -5.76
C ASP A 347 -5.91 14.78 -5.52
N LYS A 348 -6.61 15.92 -5.52
CA LYS A 348 -8.08 15.94 -5.36
C LYS A 348 -8.83 15.43 -6.59
N LYS A 349 -8.24 15.48 -7.79
CA LYS A 349 -8.93 15.19 -9.06
C LYS A 349 -8.28 14.10 -9.93
N TYR A 350 -6.96 14.05 -9.98
CA TYR A 350 -6.21 13.12 -10.80
C TYR A 350 -5.52 12.01 -10.01
N ARG A 351 -5.51 10.79 -10.57
CA ARG A 351 -4.68 9.67 -10.14
C ARG A 351 -3.63 9.38 -11.21
N TYR A 352 -2.37 9.35 -10.81
CA TYR A 352 -1.24 8.95 -11.63
C TYR A 352 -0.69 7.62 -11.12
N ILE A 353 -0.41 6.68 -12.03
CA ILE A 353 0.21 5.39 -11.72
C ILE A 353 1.44 5.21 -12.61
N ARG A 354 2.57 4.83 -12.01
CA ARG A 354 3.82 4.48 -12.70
C ARG A 354 4.07 2.98 -12.55
N ASN A 355 4.11 2.26 -13.67
CA ASN A 355 4.46 0.85 -13.74
C ASN A 355 5.94 0.71 -14.09
N TYR A 356 6.76 0.22 -13.15
CA TYR A 356 8.20 -0.02 -13.40
C TYR A 356 8.47 -1.37 -14.06
N MET A 357 7.49 -2.28 -14.01
CA MET A 357 7.51 -3.58 -14.69
C MET A 357 6.35 -3.68 -15.70
N PRO A 358 6.33 -2.84 -16.77
CA PRO A 358 5.21 -2.81 -17.72
C PRO A 358 5.09 -4.07 -18.59
N HIS A 359 6.18 -4.84 -18.71
CA HIS A 359 6.21 -6.12 -19.42
C HIS A 359 5.41 -7.24 -18.72
N LYS A 360 5.01 -7.04 -17.45
CA LYS A 360 4.09 -7.92 -16.72
C LYS A 360 2.65 -7.53 -17.04
N ILE A 361 1.77 -8.53 -17.08
CA ILE A 361 0.32 -8.32 -17.26
C ILE A 361 -0.32 -7.71 -16.01
N TYR A 362 -1.50 -7.08 -16.16
CA TYR A 362 -2.25 -6.54 -15.01
C TYR A 362 -2.62 -7.65 -14.01
N GLY A 363 -3.34 -8.67 -14.47
CA GLY A 363 -3.92 -9.76 -13.72
C GLY A 363 -3.01 -10.97 -13.64
N GLN A 364 -1.92 -10.87 -12.89
CA GLN A 364 -1.07 -12.03 -12.60
C GLN A 364 -1.85 -13.04 -11.74
N TYR A 365 -1.73 -14.34 -12.04
CA TYR A 365 -2.41 -15.39 -11.28
C TYR A 365 -1.91 -15.39 -9.83
N LEU A 366 -2.83 -15.20 -8.89
CA LEU A 366 -2.59 -15.22 -7.46
C LEU A 366 -3.53 -16.24 -6.84
N GLU A 367 -2.99 -17.27 -6.19
CA GLU A 367 -3.74 -18.43 -5.68
C GLU A 367 -4.92 -17.99 -4.81
N TYR A 368 -4.71 -17.00 -3.94
CA TYR A 368 -5.75 -16.54 -3.03
C TYR A 368 -6.88 -15.79 -3.76
N LEU A 369 -6.53 -14.90 -4.69
CA LEU A 369 -7.50 -14.16 -5.51
C LEU A 369 -8.33 -15.11 -6.40
N TRP A 370 -7.69 -16.15 -6.93
CA TRP A 370 -8.36 -17.14 -7.79
C TRP A 370 -9.27 -18.13 -7.05
N LYS A 371 -9.39 -18.03 -5.73
CA LYS A 371 -10.40 -18.78 -4.97
C LYS A 371 -11.81 -18.25 -5.18
N ALA A 372 -11.95 -16.97 -5.54
CA ALA A 372 -13.25 -16.38 -5.85
C ALA A 372 -13.79 -16.95 -7.18
N PRO A 373 -15.01 -17.52 -7.22
CA PRO A 373 -15.62 -18.03 -8.46
C PRO A 373 -15.70 -16.99 -9.58
N SER A 374 -15.92 -15.72 -9.23
CA SER A 374 -15.88 -14.59 -10.16
C SER A 374 -14.57 -14.53 -10.97
N MET A 375 -13.41 -14.74 -10.34
CA MET A 375 -12.11 -14.74 -11.03
C MET A 375 -11.97 -15.91 -12.01
N GLY A 376 -12.41 -17.10 -11.61
CA GLY A 376 -12.45 -18.27 -12.49
C GLY A 376 -13.35 -18.05 -13.71
N SER A 377 -14.54 -17.48 -13.50
CA SER A 377 -15.47 -17.15 -14.60
C SER A 377 -14.91 -16.10 -15.56
N TRP A 378 -14.17 -15.10 -15.04
CA TRP A 378 -13.56 -14.06 -15.85
C TRP A 378 -12.41 -14.63 -16.69
N GLU A 379 -11.58 -15.50 -16.14
CA GLU A 379 -10.55 -16.23 -16.90
C GLU A 379 -11.16 -17.15 -17.97
N ALA A 380 -12.25 -17.85 -17.66
CA ALA A 380 -12.95 -18.69 -18.63
C ALA A 380 -13.49 -17.86 -19.80
N ALA A 381 -14.10 -16.71 -19.53
CA ALA A 381 -14.59 -15.78 -20.54
C ALA A 381 -13.44 -15.20 -21.41
N TYR A 382 -12.29 -14.91 -20.80
CA TYR A 382 -11.09 -14.52 -21.56
C TYR A 382 -10.63 -15.61 -22.52
N LYS A 383 -10.51 -16.87 -22.03
CA LYS A 383 -10.11 -18.02 -22.85
C LYS A 383 -11.11 -18.31 -23.97
N ALA A 384 -12.40 -18.07 -23.74
CA ALA A 384 -13.45 -18.21 -24.73
C ALA A 384 -13.50 -17.06 -25.76
N GLY A 385 -12.73 -15.97 -25.55
CA GLY A 385 -12.71 -14.82 -26.45
C GLY A 385 -13.98 -13.96 -26.41
N THR A 386 -14.78 -14.04 -25.33
CA THR A 386 -16.08 -13.35 -25.23
C THR A 386 -15.99 -11.97 -24.58
N LEU A 387 -14.83 -11.59 -24.05
CA LEU A 387 -14.61 -10.32 -23.35
C LEU A 387 -14.53 -9.13 -24.31
N ASN A 388 -15.09 -8.00 -23.88
CA ASN A 388 -14.87 -6.73 -24.56
C ASN A 388 -13.45 -6.17 -24.32
N ALA A 389 -13.10 -5.07 -24.99
CA ALA A 389 -11.77 -4.46 -24.90
C ALA A 389 -11.40 -3.98 -23.49
N VAL A 390 -12.36 -3.51 -22.69
CA VAL A 390 -12.10 -3.07 -21.31
C VAL A 390 -11.84 -4.26 -20.40
N GLN A 391 -12.64 -5.32 -20.53
CA GLN A 391 -12.57 -6.51 -19.69
C GLN A 391 -11.30 -7.34 -19.98
N LYS A 392 -10.90 -7.50 -21.25
CA LYS A 392 -9.73 -8.31 -21.60
C LYS A 392 -8.40 -7.67 -21.18
N LYS A 393 -8.34 -6.34 -20.97
CA LYS A 393 -7.14 -5.62 -20.50
C LYS A 393 -6.53 -6.26 -19.26
N PHE A 394 -7.33 -6.92 -18.41
CA PHE A 394 -6.83 -7.62 -17.23
C PHE A 394 -5.76 -8.68 -17.56
N TRP A 395 -5.78 -9.29 -18.75
CA TRP A 395 -4.75 -10.24 -19.22
C TRP A 395 -3.71 -9.63 -20.15
N GLU A 396 -3.73 -8.31 -20.35
CA GLU A 396 -2.77 -7.60 -21.19
C GLU A 396 -1.66 -6.98 -20.33
N THR A 397 -0.53 -6.68 -20.98
CA THR A 397 0.59 -5.94 -20.40
C THR A 397 0.22 -4.50 -20.09
N LYS A 398 0.93 -3.89 -19.14
CA LYS A 398 0.60 -2.56 -18.62
C LYS A 398 1.32 -1.47 -19.42
N PRO A 399 0.72 -0.28 -19.60
CA PRO A 399 1.46 0.88 -20.06
C PRO A 399 2.44 1.33 -18.96
N VAL A 400 3.48 2.05 -19.36
CA VAL A 400 4.48 2.59 -18.44
C VAL A 400 3.83 3.58 -17.45
N GLU A 401 2.90 4.39 -17.93
CA GLU A 401 2.23 5.43 -17.17
C GLU A 401 0.73 5.42 -17.40
N GLU A 402 -0.01 5.68 -16.34
CA GLU A 402 -1.47 5.82 -16.36
C GLU A 402 -1.87 7.11 -15.67
N LEU A 403 -2.80 7.85 -16.25
CA LEU A 403 -3.37 9.06 -15.67
C LEU A 403 -4.88 9.01 -15.80
N PHE A 404 -5.61 9.25 -14.71
CA PHE A 404 -7.06 9.22 -14.67
C PHE A 404 -7.60 10.49 -14.05
N ASP A 405 -8.64 11.06 -14.67
CA ASP A 405 -9.53 12.05 -14.06
C ASP A 405 -10.60 11.28 -13.30
N VAL A 406 -10.51 11.19 -11.97
CA VAL A 406 -11.33 10.22 -11.22
C VAL A 406 -12.78 10.66 -11.07
N ASP A 407 -13.06 11.94 -11.27
CA ASP A 407 -14.44 12.46 -11.24
C ASP A 407 -15.18 12.04 -12.51
N ALA A 408 -14.52 12.13 -13.66
CA ALA A 408 -15.07 11.74 -14.96
C ALA A 408 -15.02 10.22 -15.19
N ASP A 409 -14.06 9.53 -14.57
CA ASP A 409 -13.82 8.10 -14.72
C ASP A 409 -13.51 7.45 -13.34
N PRO A 410 -14.55 7.25 -12.50
CA PRO A 410 -14.39 6.71 -11.15
C PRO A 410 -13.87 5.26 -11.13
N HIS A 411 -13.96 4.55 -12.27
CA HIS A 411 -13.43 3.20 -12.42
C HIS A 411 -11.99 3.17 -12.94
N ASN A 412 -11.42 4.30 -13.33
CA ASN A 412 -10.06 4.42 -13.88
C ASN A 412 -9.83 3.53 -15.12
N ILE A 413 -10.75 3.55 -16.08
CA ILE A 413 -10.70 2.77 -17.32
C ILE A 413 -9.94 3.50 -18.44
N ASN A 414 -10.10 4.82 -18.52
CA ASN A 414 -9.66 5.67 -19.62
C ASN A 414 -8.32 6.33 -19.27
N ASN A 415 -7.23 5.71 -19.69
CA ASN A 415 -5.88 6.24 -19.46
C ASN A 415 -5.63 7.49 -20.33
N LEU A 416 -5.43 8.63 -19.67
CA LEU A 416 -5.18 9.96 -20.25
C LEU A 416 -3.70 10.26 -20.46
N ALA A 417 -2.77 9.37 -20.10
CA ALA A 417 -1.32 9.64 -20.14
C ALA A 417 -0.79 9.96 -21.55
N GLN A 418 -1.48 9.53 -22.60
CA GLN A 418 -1.12 9.85 -23.99
C GLN A 418 -1.94 11.01 -24.57
N ASN A 419 -2.91 11.55 -23.83
CA ASN A 419 -3.70 12.68 -24.29
C ASN A 419 -2.91 13.99 -24.10
N PRO A 420 -2.62 14.74 -25.19
CA PRO A 420 -1.84 15.99 -25.12
C PRO A 420 -2.49 17.08 -24.26
N GLU A 421 -3.82 17.09 -24.11
CA GLU A 421 -4.53 18.06 -23.25
C GLU A 421 -4.15 17.91 -21.77
N TYR A 422 -3.77 16.69 -21.36
CA TYR A 422 -3.41 16.38 -19.98
C TYR A 422 -1.88 16.35 -19.77
N ALA A 423 -1.07 16.74 -20.76
CA ALA A 423 0.39 16.67 -20.68
C ALA A 423 0.98 17.45 -19.50
N ALA A 424 0.41 18.62 -19.16
CA ALA A 424 0.83 19.41 -18.00
C ALA A 424 0.52 18.71 -16.67
N VAL A 425 -0.66 18.08 -16.57
CA VAL A 425 -1.06 17.30 -15.39
C VAL A 425 -0.16 16.08 -15.24
N LEU A 426 0.05 15.33 -16.31
CA LEU A 426 0.95 14.17 -16.33
C LEU A 426 2.36 14.56 -15.87
N LYS A 427 2.91 15.66 -16.40
CA LYS A 427 4.24 16.15 -16.00
C LYS A 427 4.31 16.47 -14.52
N ARG A 428 3.32 17.20 -13.98
CA ARG A 428 3.25 17.56 -12.55
C ARG A 428 3.18 16.32 -11.66
N MET A 429 2.29 15.38 -11.98
CA MET A 429 2.08 14.16 -11.17
C MET A 429 3.28 13.21 -11.24
N ARG A 430 3.90 13.08 -12.43
CA ARG A 430 5.17 12.34 -12.58
C ARG A 430 6.28 12.95 -11.74
N GLN A 431 6.41 14.28 -11.73
CA GLN A 431 7.40 14.96 -10.92
C GLN A 431 7.15 14.72 -9.42
N ALA A 432 5.90 14.86 -8.97
CA ALA A 432 5.52 14.57 -7.59
C ALA A 432 5.83 13.12 -7.18
N ASN A 433 5.66 12.16 -8.10
CA ASN A 433 6.09 10.78 -7.88
C ASN A 433 7.61 10.71 -7.73
N HIS A 434 8.36 11.23 -8.69
CA HIS A 434 9.83 11.19 -8.71
C HIS A 434 10.45 11.79 -7.43
N ASP A 435 10.01 12.99 -7.06
CA ASP A 435 10.51 13.72 -5.89
C ASP A 435 10.29 12.89 -4.63
N TYR A 436 9.08 12.33 -4.46
CA TYR A 436 8.74 11.53 -3.30
C TYR A 436 9.60 10.27 -3.19
N LEU A 437 9.91 9.57 -4.29
CA LEU A 437 10.74 8.36 -4.26
C LEU A 437 12.16 8.66 -3.75
N ILE A 438 12.72 9.82 -4.14
CA ILE A 438 14.03 10.27 -3.68
C ILE A 438 13.97 10.71 -2.21
N GLU A 439 12.99 11.54 -1.85
CA GLU A 439 12.83 12.07 -0.49
C GLU A 439 12.62 10.96 0.55
N SER A 440 11.74 10.01 0.23
CA SER A 440 11.45 8.85 1.10
C SER A 440 12.60 7.84 1.19
N ASN A 441 13.63 7.96 0.34
CA ASN A 441 14.68 6.96 0.17
C ASN A 441 14.09 5.58 -0.13
N ASP A 442 13.17 5.51 -1.09
CA ASP A 442 12.43 4.30 -1.44
C ASP A 442 13.38 3.14 -1.75
N VAL A 443 13.40 2.12 -0.89
CA VAL A 443 14.23 0.92 -1.03
C VAL A 443 13.55 -0.20 -1.82
N GLY A 444 12.30 -0.03 -2.24
CA GLY A 444 11.55 -1.01 -3.03
C GLY A 444 12.15 -1.27 -4.42
N PHE A 445 13.07 -0.41 -4.87
CA PHE A 445 13.83 -0.60 -6.10
C PHE A 445 15.02 -1.56 -5.97
N ILE A 446 15.30 -2.04 -4.76
CA ILE A 446 16.27 -3.12 -4.54
C ILE A 446 15.57 -4.45 -4.83
N PRO A 447 16.14 -5.34 -5.66
CA PRO A 447 15.56 -6.67 -5.91
C PRO A 447 15.32 -7.44 -4.61
N GLU A 448 14.14 -8.07 -4.46
CA GLU A 448 13.70 -8.61 -3.16
C GLU A 448 14.64 -9.70 -2.61
N ALA A 449 15.28 -10.51 -3.46
CA ALA A 449 16.31 -11.45 -3.01
C ALA A 449 17.48 -10.74 -2.31
N ARG A 450 17.90 -9.58 -2.81
CA ARG A 450 18.93 -8.76 -2.19
C ARG A 450 18.43 -8.03 -0.94
N VAL A 451 17.14 -7.66 -0.90
CA VAL A 451 16.51 -7.14 0.33
C VAL A 451 16.61 -8.16 1.46
N GLU A 452 16.31 -9.43 1.19
CA GLU A 452 16.42 -10.51 2.16
C GLU A 452 17.85 -10.67 2.71
N GLU A 453 18.87 -10.55 1.86
CA GLU A 453 20.28 -10.58 2.28
C GLU A 453 20.67 -9.38 3.14
N ILE A 454 20.28 -8.17 2.75
CA ILE A 454 20.57 -6.95 3.52
C ILE A 454 19.91 -7.04 4.90
N ALA A 455 18.64 -7.47 4.94
CA ALA A 455 17.83 -7.60 6.14
C ALA A 455 18.43 -8.55 7.19
N GLN A 456 19.28 -9.50 6.80
CA GLN A 456 19.99 -10.37 7.75
C GLN A 456 21.05 -9.62 8.57
N THR A 457 21.51 -8.46 8.09
CA THR A 457 22.61 -7.71 8.72
C THR A 457 22.16 -6.37 9.29
N MET A 458 21.15 -5.72 8.71
CA MET A 458 20.61 -4.45 9.19
C MET A 458 19.23 -4.15 8.59
N PRO A 459 18.41 -3.29 9.24
CA PRO A 459 17.20 -2.74 8.65
C PRO A 459 17.47 -1.99 7.34
N LEU A 460 16.57 -2.11 6.36
CA LEU A 460 16.75 -1.48 5.04
C LEU A 460 16.75 0.04 5.11
N PHE A 461 16.02 0.63 6.05
CA PHE A 461 16.09 2.07 6.32
C PHE A 461 17.51 2.51 6.67
N ALA A 462 18.23 1.73 7.49
CA ALA A 462 19.62 2.02 7.86
C ALA A 462 20.56 1.82 6.65
N TYR A 463 20.33 0.79 5.84
CA TYR A 463 21.06 0.59 4.59
C TYR A 463 20.91 1.79 3.65
N ALA A 464 19.70 2.32 3.48
CA ALA A 464 19.42 3.49 2.66
C ALA A 464 20.18 4.74 3.12
N LYS A 465 20.42 4.87 4.43
CA LYS A 465 21.17 5.99 5.04
C LYS A 465 22.68 5.73 5.17
N SER A 466 23.15 4.53 4.83
CA SER A 466 24.56 4.14 5.00
C SER A 466 25.53 4.72 3.95
N GLY A 467 25.00 5.40 2.92
CA GLY A 467 25.77 5.84 1.75
C GLY A 467 26.03 4.74 0.70
N LYS A 468 25.64 3.49 0.99
CA LYS A 468 25.74 2.36 0.04
C LYS A 468 24.60 2.31 -0.97
N TYR A 469 23.53 3.06 -0.74
CA TYR A 469 22.36 3.13 -1.62
C TYR A 469 22.20 4.54 -2.16
N ASN A 470 22.35 4.70 -3.47
CA ASN A 470 22.08 5.97 -4.13
C ASN A 470 20.68 5.94 -4.73
N VAL A 471 19.68 6.31 -3.93
CA VAL A 471 18.26 6.25 -4.34
C VAL A 471 18.01 7.02 -5.65
N LYS A 472 18.62 8.19 -5.83
CA LYS A 472 18.45 8.99 -7.04
C LYS A 472 18.94 8.23 -8.28
N LYS A 473 20.16 7.71 -8.24
CA LYS A 473 20.75 6.93 -9.34
C LYS A 473 19.90 5.69 -9.66
N VAL A 474 19.39 5.00 -8.64
CA VAL A 474 18.58 3.80 -8.79
C VAL A 474 17.21 4.11 -9.38
N VAL A 475 16.50 5.12 -8.87
CA VAL A 475 15.20 5.55 -9.37
C VAL A 475 15.31 6.03 -10.82
N GLU A 476 16.30 6.88 -11.14
CA GLU A 476 16.54 7.35 -12.51
C GLU A 476 16.83 6.17 -13.47
N MET A 477 17.59 5.17 -13.02
CA MET A 477 17.86 3.96 -13.80
C MET A 477 16.57 3.15 -14.03
N ALA A 478 15.74 2.97 -13.00
CA ALA A 478 14.48 2.24 -13.10
C ALA A 478 13.46 2.97 -13.99
N GLU A 479 13.36 4.29 -13.89
CA GLU A 479 12.54 5.14 -14.75
C GLU A 479 12.97 5.02 -16.22
N LEU A 480 14.27 5.08 -16.49
CA LEU A 480 14.84 4.92 -17.83
C LEU A 480 14.57 3.53 -18.39
N ALA A 481 14.85 2.47 -17.60
CA ALA A 481 14.64 1.08 -17.98
C ALA A 481 13.16 0.78 -18.29
N SER A 482 12.24 1.34 -17.49
CA SER A 482 10.80 1.11 -17.64
C SER A 482 10.16 1.74 -18.86
N THR A 483 10.81 2.70 -19.54
CA THR A 483 10.25 3.32 -20.76
C THR A 483 10.14 2.38 -21.95
N GLY A 484 11.01 1.37 -22.06
CA GLY A 484 11.14 0.58 -23.27
C GLY A 484 11.46 1.40 -24.53
N ASP A 485 12.13 2.55 -24.40
CA ASP A 485 12.58 3.37 -25.54
C ASP A 485 13.91 2.85 -26.10
N VAL A 486 13.97 2.62 -27.42
CA VAL A 486 15.16 2.16 -28.13
C VAL A 486 16.33 3.13 -28.03
N LYS A 487 16.08 4.41 -27.79
CA LYS A 487 17.13 5.42 -27.56
C LYS A 487 17.99 5.10 -26.34
N ASN A 488 17.47 4.31 -25.40
CA ASN A 488 18.16 3.96 -24.18
C ASN A 488 19.12 2.76 -24.33
N ILE A 489 19.16 2.06 -25.47
CA ILE A 489 19.99 0.86 -25.67
C ILE A 489 21.47 1.09 -25.32
N LYS A 490 22.03 2.25 -25.69
CA LYS A 490 23.43 2.58 -25.36
C LYS A 490 23.63 2.66 -23.84
N VAL A 491 22.75 3.38 -23.15
CA VAL A 491 22.82 3.54 -21.68
C VAL A 491 22.61 2.21 -20.98
N LEU A 492 21.65 1.38 -21.42
CA LEU A 492 21.43 0.05 -20.86
C LEU A 492 22.69 -0.81 -20.96
N ARG A 493 23.36 -0.82 -22.12
CA ARG A 493 24.62 -1.55 -22.32
C ARG A 493 25.72 -1.09 -21.37
N GLU A 494 25.89 0.22 -21.20
CA GLU A 494 26.90 0.78 -20.30
C GLU A 494 26.60 0.42 -18.84
N ARG A 495 25.33 0.46 -18.43
CA ARG A 495 24.89 0.22 -17.05
C ARG A 495 24.87 -1.26 -16.65
N MET A 496 24.92 -2.17 -17.61
CA MET A 496 25.14 -3.60 -17.36
C MET A 496 26.51 -3.92 -16.74
N SER A 497 27.48 -3.00 -16.78
CA SER A 497 28.79 -3.16 -16.14
C SER A 497 29.00 -2.23 -14.95
N ASP A 498 27.92 -1.63 -14.42
CA ASP A 498 28.00 -0.76 -13.25
C ASP A 498 28.44 -1.53 -12.00
N VAL A 499 29.19 -0.89 -11.11
CA VAL A 499 29.66 -1.50 -9.86
C VAL A 499 28.49 -1.86 -8.94
N ASP A 500 27.39 -1.11 -9.02
CA ASP A 500 26.19 -1.34 -8.21
C ASP A 500 25.31 -2.43 -8.87
N PRO A 501 25.10 -3.58 -8.21
CA PRO A 501 24.25 -4.65 -8.73
C PRO A 501 22.80 -4.23 -8.95
N ILE A 502 22.28 -3.23 -8.21
CA ILE A 502 20.91 -2.74 -8.38
C ILE A 502 20.79 -2.02 -9.74
N ILE A 503 21.83 -1.28 -10.14
CA ILE A 503 21.88 -0.61 -11.45
C ILE A 503 21.98 -1.64 -12.58
N ARG A 504 22.81 -2.68 -12.41
CA ARG A 504 22.89 -3.78 -13.38
C ARG A 504 21.54 -4.49 -13.53
N TYR A 505 20.86 -4.78 -12.42
CA TYR A 505 19.52 -5.38 -12.42
C TYR A 505 18.55 -4.56 -13.27
N TRP A 506 18.41 -3.26 -13.01
CA TRP A 506 17.48 -2.40 -13.77
C TRP A 506 17.89 -2.26 -15.24
N ALA A 507 19.18 -2.21 -15.56
CA ALA A 507 19.66 -2.19 -16.94
C ALA A 507 19.25 -3.45 -17.71
N VAL A 508 19.34 -4.62 -17.06
CA VAL A 508 18.91 -5.90 -17.62
C VAL A 508 17.38 -5.98 -17.74
N THR A 509 16.64 -5.56 -16.72
CA THR A 509 15.17 -5.49 -16.77
C THR A 509 14.69 -4.57 -17.90
N GLY A 510 15.41 -3.49 -18.20
CA GLY A 510 15.15 -2.64 -19.37
C GLY A 510 15.24 -3.40 -20.70
N CYS A 511 16.09 -4.42 -20.79
CA CYS A 511 16.19 -5.28 -21.97
C CYS A 511 15.01 -6.24 -22.08
N THR A 512 14.55 -6.81 -20.95
CA THR A 512 13.29 -7.57 -20.89
C THR A 512 12.12 -6.74 -21.43
N ILE A 513 12.03 -5.47 -21.04
CA ILE A 513 10.96 -4.54 -21.45
C ILE A 513 11.08 -4.13 -22.93
N LEU A 514 12.30 -3.95 -23.44
CA LEU A 514 12.53 -3.69 -24.85
C LEU A 514 12.10 -4.88 -25.74
N GLY A 515 12.14 -6.10 -25.20
CA GLY A 515 11.83 -7.32 -25.92
C GLY A 515 12.77 -7.51 -27.10
N ASP A 516 12.23 -7.86 -28.27
CA ASP A 516 13.00 -8.06 -29.51
C ASP A 516 13.91 -6.89 -29.90
N ARG A 517 13.59 -5.67 -29.46
CA ARG A 517 14.41 -4.48 -29.74
C ARG A 517 15.75 -4.48 -28.97
N ALA A 518 15.91 -5.36 -27.99
CA ALA A 518 17.16 -5.59 -27.26
C ALA A 518 18.10 -6.62 -27.91
N LYS A 519 17.81 -7.15 -29.11
CA LYS A 519 18.64 -8.17 -29.79
C LYS A 519 20.14 -7.82 -29.87
N SER A 520 20.48 -6.54 -30.05
CA SER A 520 21.88 -6.08 -30.12
C SER A 520 22.64 -6.22 -28.78
N LEU A 521 21.93 -6.45 -27.67
CA LEU A 521 22.47 -6.59 -26.32
C LEU A 521 22.66 -8.05 -25.90
N LYS A 522 22.30 -9.04 -26.74
CA LYS A 522 22.39 -10.48 -26.42
C LYS A 522 23.75 -10.88 -25.83
N SER A 523 24.86 -10.52 -26.47
CA SER A 523 26.20 -10.88 -25.99
C SER A 523 26.50 -10.29 -24.60
N SER A 524 26.04 -9.07 -24.33
CA SER A 524 26.20 -8.45 -23.01
C SER A 524 25.35 -9.17 -21.95
N LEU A 525 24.13 -9.59 -22.30
CA LEU A 525 23.25 -10.35 -21.41
C LEU A 525 23.81 -11.75 -21.10
N VAL A 526 24.42 -12.43 -22.07
CA VAL A 526 25.04 -13.74 -21.85
C VAL A 526 26.14 -13.67 -20.78
N ASN A 527 26.96 -12.62 -20.79
CA ASN A 527 27.99 -12.43 -19.77
C ASN A 527 27.40 -12.29 -18.36
N LEU A 528 26.20 -11.72 -18.24
CA LEU A 528 25.52 -11.51 -16.96
C LEU A 528 24.84 -12.76 -16.40
N LEU A 529 24.76 -13.86 -17.17
CA LEU A 529 24.38 -15.15 -16.61
C LEU A 529 25.37 -15.65 -15.54
N ALA A 530 26.60 -15.11 -15.54
CA ALA A 530 27.63 -15.38 -14.53
C ALA A 530 27.84 -14.21 -13.54
N ASP A 531 26.93 -13.22 -13.49
CA ASP A 531 27.04 -12.09 -12.55
C ASP A 531 27.12 -12.60 -11.10
N PRO A 532 27.92 -12.01 -10.20
CA PRO A 532 27.95 -12.41 -8.80
C PRO A 532 26.59 -12.26 -8.09
N GLU A 533 25.77 -11.28 -8.49
CA GLU A 533 24.44 -11.04 -7.93
C GLU A 533 23.40 -11.97 -8.54
N ILE A 534 22.71 -12.76 -7.70
CA ILE A 534 21.72 -13.74 -8.17
C ILE A 534 20.52 -13.07 -8.86
N SER A 535 20.06 -11.92 -8.36
CA SER A 535 18.96 -11.18 -8.99
C SER A 535 19.32 -10.68 -10.39
N VAL A 536 20.60 -10.36 -10.65
CA VAL A 536 21.08 -9.96 -11.98
C VAL A 536 21.11 -11.18 -12.92
N ARG A 537 21.61 -12.33 -12.45
CA ARG A 537 21.58 -13.58 -13.23
C ARG A 537 20.16 -13.97 -13.64
N ILE A 538 19.20 -13.92 -12.71
CA ILE A 538 17.81 -14.26 -12.98
C ILE A 538 17.17 -13.27 -13.96
N ALA A 539 17.40 -11.97 -13.79
CA ALA A 539 16.92 -10.96 -14.74
C ALA A 539 17.52 -11.16 -16.15
N ALA A 540 18.80 -11.54 -16.24
CA ALA A 540 19.48 -11.79 -17.51
C ALA A 540 18.92 -13.03 -18.22
N ALA A 541 18.62 -14.08 -17.45
CA ALA A 541 17.93 -15.27 -17.93
C ALA A 541 16.54 -14.92 -18.50
N GLU A 542 15.75 -14.09 -17.82
CA GLU A 542 14.45 -13.63 -18.34
C GLU A 542 14.59 -12.90 -19.69
N ALA A 543 15.50 -11.93 -19.76
CA ALA A 543 15.73 -11.15 -20.97
C ALA A 543 16.17 -12.04 -22.14
N LEU A 544 17.10 -12.96 -21.90
CA LEU A 544 17.62 -13.90 -22.91
C LEU A 544 16.57 -14.90 -23.37
N GLY A 545 15.80 -15.49 -22.46
CA GLY A 545 14.74 -16.43 -22.81
C GLY A 545 13.66 -15.77 -23.66
N ARG A 546 13.29 -14.52 -23.38
CA ARG A 546 12.37 -13.72 -24.22
C ARG A 546 12.97 -13.35 -25.59
N LEU A 547 14.29 -13.32 -25.72
CA LEU A 547 15.02 -13.14 -26.98
C LEU A 547 15.29 -14.47 -27.72
N GLY A 548 14.74 -15.59 -27.23
CA GLY A 548 14.81 -16.91 -27.84
C GLY A 548 15.90 -17.85 -27.29
N GLU A 549 16.77 -17.40 -26.37
CA GLU A 549 17.87 -18.20 -25.79
C GLU A 549 17.39 -18.99 -24.55
N LYS A 550 16.36 -19.82 -24.71
CA LYS A 550 15.60 -20.39 -23.58
C LYS A 550 16.34 -21.48 -22.82
N GLU A 551 17.18 -22.27 -23.48
CA GLU A 551 17.88 -23.39 -22.82
C GLU A 551 18.83 -22.90 -21.72
N ASN A 552 19.75 -21.99 -22.06
CA ASN A 552 20.69 -21.39 -21.10
C ASN A 552 19.95 -20.58 -20.01
N ALA A 553 18.87 -19.89 -20.39
CA ALA A 553 18.04 -19.17 -19.43
C ALA A 553 17.43 -20.11 -18.39
N VAL A 554 16.85 -21.23 -18.82
CA VAL A 554 16.23 -22.22 -17.92
C VAL A 554 17.25 -22.85 -16.98
N ASP A 555 18.48 -23.10 -17.42
CA ASP A 555 19.53 -23.64 -16.55
C ASP A 555 19.91 -22.71 -15.40
N VAL A 556 20.00 -21.41 -15.68
CA VAL A 556 20.25 -20.38 -14.64
C VAL A 556 19.08 -20.29 -13.67
N LEU A 557 17.84 -20.42 -14.17
CA LEU A 557 16.64 -20.44 -13.31
C LEU A 557 16.62 -21.69 -12.43
N ILE A 558 17.00 -22.87 -12.94
CA ILE A 558 17.14 -24.09 -12.13
C ILE A 558 18.19 -23.91 -11.03
N GLU A 559 19.33 -23.28 -11.33
CA GLU A 559 20.34 -22.99 -10.32
C GLU A 559 19.79 -22.05 -9.24
N ALA A 560 19.02 -21.03 -9.62
CA ALA A 560 18.37 -20.14 -8.67
C ALA A 560 17.37 -20.87 -7.77
N LEU A 561 16.63 -21.86 -8.28
CA LEU A 561 15.76 -22.71 -7.44
C LEU A 561 16.54 -23.50 -6.37
N LYS A 562 17.76 -23.94 -6.70
CA LYS A 562 18.58 -24.78 -5.81
C LYS A 562 19.41 -24.00 -4.80
N LYS A 563 19.94 -22.84 -5.21
CA LYS A 563 20.93 -22.08 -4.42
C LYS A 563 20.41 -20.74 -3.92
N GLY A 564 19.33 -20.22 -4.51
CA GLY A 564 18.78 -18.93 -4.16
C GLY A 564 18.03 -18.95 -2.83
N ASN A 565 18.00 -17.79 -2.17
CA ASN A 565 17.08 -17.55 -1.07
C ASN A 565 15.62 -17.57 -1.54
N GLN A 566 14.67 -17.46 -0.62
CA GLN A 566 13.26 -17.63 -0.94
C GLN A 566 12.81 -16.70 -2.07
N MET A 567 13.20 -15.43 -2.01
CA MET A 567 12.74 -14.43 -2.96
C MET A 567 13.44 -14.55 -4.33
N ALA A 568 14.67 -15.07 -4.39
CA ALA A 568 15.29 -15.49 -5.65
C ALA A 568 14.50 -16.64 -6.30
N ARG A 569 14.03 -17.62 -5.51
CA ARG A 569 13.18 -18.71 -6.02
C ARG A 569 11.84 -18.18 -6.54
N VAL A 570 11.18 -17.27 -5.81
CA VAL A 570 9.94 -16.63 -6.26
C VAL A 570 10.13 -15.96 -7.63
N GLN A 571 11.19 -15.15 -7.78
CA GLN A 571 11.50 -14.49 -9.05
C GLN A 571 11.72 -15.51 -10.18
N ALA A 572 12.51 -16.56 -9.93
CA ALA A 572 12.79 -17.60 -10.92
C ALA A 572 11.52 -18.36 -11.32
N LEU A 573 10.66 -18.74 -10.36
CA LEU A 573 9.40 -19.42 -10.61
C LEU A 573 8.41 -18.56 -11.40
N ASN A 574 8.39 -17.25 -11.17
CA ASN A 574 7.56 -16.33 -11.96
C ASN A 574 7.95 -16.39 -13.44
N ILE A 575 9.25 -16.42 -13.75
CA ILE A 575 9.76 -16.50 -15.13
C ILE A 575 9.50 -17.89 -15.74
N LEU A 576 9.71 -18.97 -14.97
CA LEU A 576 9.45 -20.33 -15.44
C LEU A 576 7.96 -20.54 -15.77
N ASP A 577 7.04 -19.98 -14.98
CA ASP A 577 5.60 -20.02 -15.26
C ASP A 577 5.25 -19.28 -16.57
N GLU A 578 5.91 -18.16 -16.85
CA GLU A 578 5.74 -17.41 -18.10
C GLU A 578 6.29 -18.16 -19.32
N PHE A 579 7.39 -18.91 -19.17
CA PHE A 579 7.96 -19.73 -20.25
C PHE A 579 7.13 -20.99 -20.56
N GLY A 580 6.26 -21.42 -19.64
CA GLY A 580 5.32 -22.51 -19.89
C GLY A 580 6.01 -23.85 -20.24
N ASP A 581 5.68 -24.42 -21.40
CA ASP A 581 6.21 -25.74 -21.82
C ASP A 581 7.73 -25.70 -22.11
N GLU A 582 8.25 -24.54 -22.48
CA GLU A 582 9.68 -24.37 -22.77
C GLU A 582 10.53 -24.45 -21.49
N ALA A 583 9.89 -24.31 -20.32
CA ALA A 583 10.51 -24.50 -19.01
C ALA A 583 10.41 -25.95 -18.48
N ARG A 584 9.94 -26.92 -19.26
CA ARG A 584 9.73 -28.32 -18.81
C ARG A 584 11.00 -28.96 -18.19
N LYS A 585 12.19 -28.60 -18.67
CA LYS A 585 13.48 -29.03 -18.10
C LYS A 585 13.61 -28.69 -16.62
N ALA A 586 12.98 -27.61 -16.15
CA ALA A 586 13.02 -27.18 -14.75
C ALA A 586 12.04 -27.92 -13.83
N TYR A 587 11.08 -28.68 -14.36
CA TYR A 587 10.01 -29.28 -13.54
C TYR A 587 10.50 -30.18 -12.41
N PRO A 588 11.57 -30.98 -12.55
CA PRO A 588 12.14 -31.71 -11.41
C PRO A 588 12.56 -30.78 -10.27
N ALA A 589 13.27 -29.69 -10.58
CA ALA A 589 13.68 -28.69 -9.59
C ALA A 589 12.48 -27.91 -9.01
N VAL A 590 11.46 -27.63 -9.81
CA VAL A 590 10.20 -27.03 -9.33
C VAL A 590 9.50 -27.94 -8.32
N LYS A 591 9.47 -29.26 -8.57
CA LYS A 591 8.89 -30.24 -7.63
C LYS A 591 9.69 -30.33 -6.33
N GLU A 592 11.02 -30.19 -6.39
CA GLU A 592 11.87 -30.14 -5.19
C GLU A 592 11.52 -28.95 -4.27
N VAL A 593 11.11 -27.80 -4.82
CA VAL A 593 10.67 -26.63 -4.02
C VAL A 593 9.40 -26.92 -3.21
N ILE A 594 8.54 -27.82 -3.69
CA ILE A 594 7.25 -28.16 -3.04
C ILE A 594 7.46 -29.02 -1.78
N VAL A 595 8.66 -29.56 -1.56
CA VAL A 595 8.95 -30.43 -0.43
C VAL A 595 9.04 -29.62 0.87
N GLY A 596 7.90 -29.42 1.54
CA GLY A 596 7.80 -28.70 2.81
C GLY A 596 6.35 -28.43 3.23
N GLU A 597 6.15 -28.03 4.49
CA GLU A 597 4.84 -27.58 4.95
C GLU A 597 4.55 -26.17 4.45
N LYS A 598 3.36 -25.98 3.86
CA LYS A 598 2.90 -24.68 3.39
C LYS A 598 2.48 -23.83 4.59
N VAL A 599 3.27 -22.81 4.90
CA VAL A 599 2.93 -21.79 5.91
C VAL A 599 2.65 -20.44 5.25
N ASP A 600 2.11 -19.51 6.02
CA ASP A 600 1.95 -18.14 5.55
C ASP A 600 3.31 -17.52 5.22
N GLY A 601 3.46 -17.03 3.99
CA GLY A 601 4.73 -16.52 3.48
C GLY A 601 5.50 -17.50 2.59
N SER A 602 5.09 -18.76 2.44
CA SER A 602 5.70 -19.76 1.52
C SER A 602 5.35 -19.50 0.04
N TYR A 603 5.72 -18.33 -0.48
CA TYR A 603 5.31 -17.87 -1.81
C TYR A 603 6.01 -18.61 -2.97
N ASP A 604 7.22 -19.11 -2.75
CA ASP A 604 7.92 -20.00 -3.66
C ASP A 604 7.19 -21.34 -3.82
N ILE A 605 6.68 -21.92 -2.72
CA ILE A 605 5.86 -23.14 -2.78
C ILE A 605 4.59 -22.88 -3.59
N ARG A 606 3.86 -21.79 -3.33
CA ARG A 606 2.63 -21.43 -4.09
C ARG A 606 2.89 -21.25 -5.58
N ALA A 607 3.97 -20.56 -5.94
CA ALA A 607 4.37 -20.39 -7.33
C ALA A 607 4.72 -21.74 -7.99
N ALA A 608 5.46 -22.61 -7.29
CA ALA A 608 5.82 -23.94 -7.78
C ALA A 608 4.59 -24.84 -7.99
N GLU A 609 3.65 -24.86 -7.03
CA GLU A 609 2.37 -25.59 -7.14
C GLU A 609 1.60 -25.18 -8.40
N ARG A 610 1.53 -23.88 -8.70
CA ARG A 610 0.83 -23.39 -9.90
C ARG A 610 1.45 -23.91 -11.19
N ILE A 611 2.78 -23.93 -11.29
CA ILE A 611 3.48 -24.44 -12.48
C ILE A 611 3.15 -25.91 -12.69
N ILE A 612 3.22 -26.72 -11.63
CA ILE A 612 2.91 -28.16 -11.71
C ILE A 612 1.43 -28.41 -12.02
N ALA A 613 0.51 -27.62 -11.45
CA ALA A 613 -0.91 -27.71 -11.77
C ALA A 613 -1.18 -27.45 -13.26
N LYS A 614 -0.63 -26.36 -13.84
CA LYS A 614 -0.75 -26.08 -15.27
C LYS A 614 -0.18 -27.18 -16.16
N ALA A 615 0.93 -27.81 -15.73
CA ALA A 615 1.56 -28.88 -16.48
C ALA A 615 0.70 -30.16 -16.53
N ASN A 616 -0.11 -30.41 -15.51
CA ASN A 616 -1.01 -31.57 -15.45
C ASN A 616 -2.34 -31.35 -16.21
N GLU A 617 -2.70 -30.10 -16.51
CA GLU A 617 -3.89 -29.74 -17.30
C GLU A 617 -3.69 -29.88 -18.83
N ARG A 618 -2.44 -30.09 -19.28
CA ARG A 618 -2.02 -30.24 -20.68
C ARG A 618 -1.72 -31.69 -20.99
#